data_AF-A0A8C1ZCP6-F1
#
_entry.id   AF-A0A8C1ZCP6-F1
#
_cell.length_a   1.000
_cell.length_b   1.000
_cell.length_c   1.000
_cell.angle_alpha   90.00
_cell.angle_beta   90.00
_cell.angle_gamma   90.00
#
_symmetry.space_group_name_H-M   'P 1'
#
loop_
_entity.id
_entity.type
_entity.pdbx_description
1 polymer ?
#
loop_
_entity_poly.entity_id
_entity_poly.type
_entity_poly.pdbx_seq_one_letter_code
_entity_poly.pdbx_strand_id
1 'polypeptide(L)'
;ESHVLLKLICDMAAITRELELKYREVLMENQQTAAHLEVELEKERQCVQGYKKALISQSQQLMEERKQLQQERQDLEEEKNRLLQSGVAGAVLRKVLQQEEDWQRRAQALLQELEVKLVEMQEMEKNLLLKVTKDPVGAELNLEEDLRDIFKNDRHCADLLNMDKYWQLQATLQKHKRKYITIQQLLHNQI
;
A
#
# COMPACT_ATOMS: atom_id res chain seq x y z
N GLU A 1 37.65 70.09 -27.77
CA GLU A 1 38.20 68.76 -27.40
C GLU A 1 38.25 68.53 -25.90
N SER A 2 38.83 69.43 -25.08
CA SER A 2 38.93 69.23 -23.62
C SER A 2 37.60 69.03 -22.88
N HIS A 3 36.50 69.67 -23.32
CA HIS A 3 35.20 69.53 -22.66
C HIS A 3 34.56 68.14 -22.89
N VAL A 4 34.84 67.52 -24.03
CA VAL A 4 34.35 66.17 -24.39
C VAL A 4 35.10 65.11 -23.59
N LEU A 5 36.42 65.26 -23.44
CA LEU A 5 37.26 64.38 -22.61
C LEU A 5 36.84 64.43 -21.13
N LEU A 6 36.57 65.62 -20.59
CA LEU A 6 36.15 65.77 -19.20
C LEU A 6 34.79 65.12 -18.93
N LYS A 7 33.86 65.23 -19.89
CA LYS A 7 32.56 64.55 -19.84
C LYS A 7 32.70 63.03 -19.85
N LEU A 8 33.52 62.48 -20.75
CA LEU A 8 33.83 61.04 -20.81
C LEU A 8 34.41 60.51 -19.49
N ILE A 9 35.30 61.27 -18.85
CA ILE A 9 35.88 60.91 -17.55
C ILE A 9 34.82 60.88 -16.44
N CYS A 10 33.95 61.89 -16.41
CA CYS A 10 32.84 61.94 -15.44
C CYS A 10 31.84 60.79 -15.66
N ASP A 11 31.48 60.50 -16.91
CA ASP A 11 30.55 59.42 -17.27
C ASP A 11 31.15 58.05 -16.91
N MET A 12 32.45 57.84 -17.20
CA MET A 12 33.16 56.62 -16.78
C MET A 12 33.20 56.47 -15.25
N ALA A 13 33.46 57.55 -14.50
CA ALA A 13 33.46 57.50 -13.04
C ALA A 13 32.07 57.21 -12.47
N ALA A 14 30.99 57.72 -13.09
CA ALA A 14 29.62 57.42 -12.71
C ALA A 14 29.26 55.95 -12.96
N ILE A 15 29.60 55.42 -14.13
CA ILE A 15 29.37 54.01 -14.49
C ILE A 15 30.12 53.08 -13.54
N THR A 16 31.39 53.37 -13.23
CA THR A 16 32.18 52.56 -12.29
C THR A 16 31.54 52.53 -10.90
N ARG A 17 31.07 53.67 -10.38
CA ARG A 17 30.37 53.73 -9.08
C ARG A 17 29.06 52.95 -9.08
N GLU A 18 28.29 53.03 -10.16
CA GLU A 18 27.03 52.28 -10.29
C GLU A 18 27.29 50.78 -10.32
N LEU A 19 28.32 50.34 -11.05
CA LEU A 19 28.74 48.92 -11.07
C LEU A 19 29.21 48.44 -9.71
N GLU A 20 30.00 49.24 -8.99
CA GLU A 20 30.45 48.92 -7.62
C GLU A 20 29.28 48.80 -6.65
N LEU A 21 28.27 49.69 -6.77
CA LEU A 21 27.07 49.65 -5.94
C LEU A 21 26.25 48.38 -6.22
N LYS A 22 25.96 48.09 -7.49
CA LYS A 22 25.26 46.87 -7.91
C LYS A 22 26.01 45.61 -7.48
N TYR A 23 27.34 45.60 -7.59
CA TYR A 23 28.16 44.48 -7.15
C TYR A 23 28.03 44.25 -5.63
N ARG A 24 28.06 45.32 -4.83
CA ARG A 24 27.87 45.22 -3.38
C ARG A 24 26.46 44.76 -3.01
N GLU A 25 25.44 45.26 -3.70
CA GLU A 25 24.05 44.83 -3.51
C GLU A 25 23.90 43.33 -3.77
N VAL A 26 24.37 42.86 -4.93
CA VAL A 26 24.35 41.43 -5.28
C VAL A 26 25.15 40.59 -4.29
N LEU A 27 26.30 41.08 -3.81
CA LEU A 27 27.09 40.37 -2.81
C LEU A 27 26.33 40.23 -1.48
N MET A 28 25.67 41.30 -1.03
CA MET A 28 24.88 41.28 0.20
C MET A 28 23.64 40.39 0.08
N GLU A 29 22.92 40.46 -1.04
CA GLU A 29 21.79 39.58 -1.32
C GLU A 29 22.23 38.11 -1.38
N ASN A 30 23.38 37.82 -1.99
CA ASN A 30 23.95 36.47 -2.02
C ASN A 30 24.31 35.98 -0.61
N GLN A 31 24.90 36.83 0.23
CA GLN A 31 25.22 36.47 1.62
C GLN A 31 23.95 36.20 2.44
N GLN A 32 22.92 37.03 2.30
CA GLN A 32 21.63 36.82 2.95
C GLN A 32 20.96 35.53 2.48
N THR A 33 20.97 35.27 1.16
CA THR A 33 20.43 34.04 0.57
C THR A 33 21.18 32.80 1.07
N ALA A 34 22.52 32.86 1.11
CA ALA A 34 23.35 31.77 1.62
C ALA A 34 23.05 31.47 3.10
N ALA A 35 22.99 32.50 3.95
CA ALA A 35 22.66 32.34 5.37
C ALA A 35 21.25 31.75 5.56
N HIS A 36 20.28 32.18 4.75
CA HIS A 36 18.93 31.62 4.78
C HIS A 36 18.91 30.13 4.41
N LEU A 37 19.59 29.76 3.32
CA LEU A 37 19.68 28.37 2.87
C LEU A 37 20.41 27.46 3.87
N GLU A 38 21.43 27.97 4.57
CA GLU A 38 22.11 27.23 5.64
C GLU A 38 21.17 26.87 6.79
N VAL A 39 20.28 27.81 7.17
CA VAL A 39 19.28 27.57 8.22
C VAL A 39 18.26 26.53 7.77
N GLU A 40 17.74 26.63 6.55
CA GLU A 40 16.80 25.63 6.01
C GLU A 40 17.44 24.25 5.90
N LEU A 41 18.71 24.17 5.46
CA LEU A 41 19.46 22.91 5.42
C LEU A 41 19.58 22.25 6.81
N GLU A 42 19.79 23.05 7.85
CA GLU A 42 19.88 22.53 9.22
C GLU A 42 18.51 22.06 9.76
N LYS A 43 17.42 22.76 9.42
CA LYS A 43 16.06 22.30 9.74
C LYS A 43 15.75 20.95 9.08
N GLU A 44 16.09 20.81 7.81
CA GLU A 44 15.90 19.55 7.07
C GLU A 44 16.72 18.42 7.68
N ARG A 45 17.99 18.67 8.07
CA ARG A 45 18.82 17.69 8.77
C ARG A 45 18.18 17.23 10.08
N GLN A 46 17.64 18.17 10.88
CA GLN A 46 16.95 17.84 12.12
C GLN A 46 15.67 17.04 11.86
N CYS A 47 14.90 17.41 10.83
CA CYS A 47 13.68 16.70 10.43
C CYS A 47 14.00 15.25 10.05
N VAL A 48 15.00 15.04 9.18
CA VAL A 48 15.48 13.72 8.77
C VAL A 48 15.95 12.89 9.97
N GLN A 49 16.69 13.49 10.91
CA GLN A 49 17.08 12.80 12.14
C GLN A 49 15.87 12.40 13.00
N GLY A 50 14.85 13.25 13.10
CA GLY A 50 13.60 12.95 13.78
C GLY A 50 12.89 11.74 13.16
N TYR A 51 12.73 11.74 11.83
CA TYR A 51 12.12 10.62 11.11
C TYR A 51 12.92 9.32 11.28
N LYS A 52 14.26 9.39 11.21
CA LYS A 52 15.11 8.22 11.42
C LYS A 52 14.90 7.62 12.81
N LYS A 53 14.82 8.45 13.87
CA LYS A 53 14.55 7.98 15.24
C LYS A 53 13.16 7.37 15.36
N ALA A 54 12.13 8.02 14.80
CA ALA A 54 10.76 7.51 14.81
C ALA A 54 10.67 6.15 14.11
N LEU A 55 11.31 6.00 12.94
CA LEU A 55 11.34 4.76 12.19
C LEU A 55 12.04 3.62 12.95
N ILE A 56 13.16 3.93 13.63
CA ILE A 56 13.85 2.95 14.48
C ILE A 56 12.95 2.51 15.64
N SER A 57 12.31 3.45 16.33
CA SER A 57 11.41 3.14 17.44
C SER A 57 10.21 2.30 16.98
N GLN A 58 9.61 2.64 15.84
CA GLN A 58 8.50 1.88 15.28
C GLN A 58 8.93 0.47 14.87
N SER A 59 10.11 0.32 14.26
CA SER A 59 10.67 -0.98 13.90
C SER A 59 10.89 -1.85 15.14
N GLN A 60 11.44 -1.28 16.23
CA GLN A 60 11.61 -1.98 17.49
C GLN A 60 10.28 -2.42 18.10
N GLN A 61 9.27 -1.55 18.11
CA GLN A 61 7.94 -1.89 18.60
C GLN A 61 7.32 -3.06 17.80
N LEU A 62 7.38 -3.00 16.47
CA LEU A 62 6.88 -4.07 15.60
C LEU A 62 7.61 -5.40 15.81
N MET A 63 8.92 -5.36 16.09
CA MET A 63 9.68 -6.56 16.42
C MET A 63 9.23 -7.19 17.73
N GLU A 64 8.94 -6.37 18.75
CA GLU A 64 8.45 -6.86 20.04
C GLU A 64 7.02 -7.41 19.93
N GLU A 65 6.12 -6.71 19.23
CA GLU A 65 4.77 -7.21 18.94
C GLU A 65 4.81 -8.54 18.18
N ARG A 66 5.69 -8.65 17.17
CA ARG A 66 5.87 -9.90 16.43
C ARG A 66 6.36 -11.03 17.33
N LYS A 67 7.28 -10.74 18.25
CA LYS A 67 7.78 -11.72 19.22
C LYS A 67 6.67 -12.19 20.17
N GLN A 68 5.85 -11.27 20.68
CA GLN A 68 4.71 -11.59 21.54
C GLN A 68 3.68 -12.45 20.80
N LEU A 69 3.28 -12.05 19.59
CA LEU A 69 2.36 -12.84 18.77
C LEU A 69 2.93 -14.22 18.44
N GLN A 70 4.23 -14.33 18.22
CA GLN A 70 4.86 -15.62 17.98
C GLN A 70 4.83 -16.52 19.21
N GLN A 71 5.01 -15.96 20.41
CA GLN A 71 4.85 -16.71 21.66
C GLN A 71 3.38 -17.14 21.87
N GLU A 72 2.42 -16.23 21.73
CA GLU A 72 0.99 -16.56 21.84
C GLU A 72 0.57 -17.67 20.88
N ARG A 73 1.10 -17.65 19.65
CA ARG A 73 0.86 -18.73 18.68
C ARG A 73 1.43 -20.07 19.12
N GLN A 74 2.61 -20.09 19.75
CA GLN A 74 3.19 -21.31 20.29
C GLN A 74 2.34 -21.84 21.45
N ASP A 75 1.96 -20.99 22.39
CA ASP A 75 1.15 -21.35 23.55
C ASP A 75 -0.23 -21.90 23.12
N LEU A 76 -0.86 -21.27 22.11
CA LEU A 76 -2.11 -21.73 21.54
C LEU A 76 -1.96 -23.06 20.80
N GLU A 77 -0.86 -23.28 20.08
CA GLU A 77 -0.61 -24.55 19.41
C GLU A 77 -0.37 -25.68 20.42
N GLU A 78 0.33 -25.39 21.52
CA GLU A 78 0.47 -26.33 22.64
C GLU A 78 -0.88 -26.67 23.27
N GLU A 79 -1.72 -25.67 23.56
CA GLU A 79 -3.06 -25.89 24.13
C GLU A 79 -3.95 -26.70 23.18
N LYS A 80 -3.93 -26.36 21.88
CA LYS A 80 -4.60 -27.14 20.84
C LYS A 80 -4.13 -28.59 20.86
N ASN A 81 -2.82 -28.83 20.93
CA ASN A 81 -2.27 -30.18 20.98
C ASN A 81 -2.68 -30.93 22.26
N ARG A 82 -2.70 -30.26 23.42
CA ARG A 82 -3.22 -30.84 24.67
C ARG A 82 -4.69 -31.24 24.53
N LEU A 83 -5.53 -30.36 24.00
CA LEU A 83 -6.96 -30.63 23.79
C LEU A 83 -7.18 -31.75 22.77
N LEU A 84 -6.39 -31.79 21.69
CA LEU A 84 -6.43 -32.88 20.73
C LEU A 84 -6.02 -34.21 21.38
N GLN A 85 -5.10 -34.23 22.33
CA GLN A 85 -4.70 -35.45 23.04
C GLN A 85 -5.71 -35.85 24.14
N SER A 86 -6.60 -34.96 24.56
CA SER A 86 -7.57 -35.24 25.64
C SER A 86 -8.70 -36.17 25.18
N GLY A 87 -8.73 -37.41 25.67
CA GLY A 87 -9.85 -38.37 25.65
C GLY A 87 -10.95 -38.23 24.57
N VAL A 88 -12.22 -38.29 25.01
CA VAL A 88 -13.41 -38.27 24.13
C VAL A 88 -13.62 -36.90 23.49
N ALA A 89 -13.37 -35.80 24.23
CA ALA A 89 -13.52 -34.44 23.73
C ALA A 89 -12.54 -34.12 22.58
N GLY A 90 -11.29 -34.57 22.68
CA GLY A 90 -10.27 -34.45 21.64
C GLY A 90 -10.56 -35.29 20.40
N ALA A 91 -11.21 -36.45 20.54
CA ALA A 91 -11.68 -37.24 19.39
C ALA A 91 -12.76 -36.50 18.58
N VAL A 92 -13.69 -35.83 19.26
CA VAL A 92 -14.70 -34.98 18.62
C VAL A 92 -14.02 -33.78 17.94
N LEU A 93 -13.08 -33.13 18.61
CA LEU A 93 -12.33 -31.98 18.06
C LEU A 93 -11.54 -32.36 16.80
N ARG A 94 -10.83 -33.51 16.80
CA ARG A 94 -10.10 -34.03 15.62
C ARG A 94 -11.04 -34.21 14.42
N LYS A 95 -12.22 -34.77 14.65
CA LYS A 95 -13.20 -35.01 13.57
C LYS A 95 -13.70 -33.70 12.96
N VAL A 96 -13.99 -32.69 13.78
CA VAL A 96 -14.42 -31.36 13.30
C VAL A 96 -13.29 -30.67 12.56
N LEU A 97 -12.06 -30.72 13.09
CA LEU A 97 -10.90 -30.11 12.46
C LEU A 97 -10.61 -30.71 11.08
N GLN A 98 -10.69 -32.04 10.96
CA GLN A 98 -10.54 -32.73 9.68
C GLN A 98 -11.57 -32.26 8.63
N GLN A 99 -12.83 -32.07 9.05
CA GLN A 99 -13.89 -31.60 8.17
C GLN A 99 -13.66 -30.17 7.69
N GLU A 100 -13.18 -29.29 8.58
CA GLU A 100 -12.81 -27.92 8.22
C GLU A 100 -11.60 -27.89 7.28
N GLU A 101 -10.57 -28.70 7.53
CA GLU A 101 -9.41 -28.83 6.64
C GLU A 101 -9.80 -29.35 5.25
N ASP A 102 -10.68 -30.35 5.18
CA ASP A 102 -11.23 -30.87 3.92
C ASP A 102 -12.07 -29.81 3.18
N TRP A 103 -12.80 -28.97 3.92
CA TRP A 103 -13.53 -27.83 3.34
C TRP A 103 -12.57 -26.76 2.82
N GLN A 104 -11.57 -26.37 3.61
CA GLN A 104 -10.57 -25.38 3.24
C GLN A 104 -9.76 -25.81 2.01
N ARG A 105 -9.33 -27.07 1.94
CA ARG A 105 -8.64 -27.63 0.77
C ARG A 105 -9.50 -27.53 -0.49
N ARG A 106 -10.79 -27.86 -0.40
CA ARG A 106 -11.73 -27.74 -1.54
C ARG A 106 -11.96 -26.28 -1.95
N ALA A 107 -12.12 -25.38 -0.98
CA ALA A 107 -12.27 -23.95 -1.25
C ALA A 107 -11.03 -23.36 -1.94
N GLN A 108 -9.83 -23.75 -1.47
CA GLN A 108 -8.57 -23.28 -2.06
C GLN A 108 -8.36 -23.81 -3.48
N ALA A 109 -8.67 -25.08 -3.75
CA ALA A 109 -8.63 -25.64 -5.11
C ALA A 109 -9.56 -24.88 -6.06
N LEU A 110 -10.79 -24.60 -5.62
CA LEU A 110 -11.75 -23.80 -6.40
C LEU A 110 -11.23 -22.38 -6.65
N LEU A 111 -10.64 -21.72 -5.66
CA LEU A 111 -10.06 -20.39 -5.83
C LEU A 111 -8.92 -20.40 -6.85
N GLN A 112 -8.03 -21.39 -6.80
CA GLN A 112 -6.95 -21.54 -7.79
C GLN A 112 -7.50 -21.77 -9.20
N GLU A 113 -8.53 -22.60 -9.35
CA GLU A 113 -9.20 -22.78 -10.65
C GLU A 113 -9.82 -21.48 -11.17
N LEU A 114 -10.42 -20.68 -10.28
CA LEU A 114 -11.00 -19.39 -10.64
C LEU A 114 -9.92 -18.35 -10.99
N GLU A 115 -8.79 -18.33 -10.26
CA GLU A 115 -7.66 -17.45 -10.55
C GLU A 115 -7.07 -17.74 -11.94
N VAL A 116 -6.88 -19.01 -12.30
CA VAL A 116 -6.42 -19.39 -13.64
C VAL A 116 -7.38 -18.88 -14.71
N LYS A 117 -8.69 -19.10 -14.54
CA LYS A 117 -9.71 -18.60 -15.48
C LYS A 117 -9.73 -17.08 -15.57
N LEU A 118 -9.50 -16.38 -14.46
CA LEU A 118 -9.45 -14.92 -14.44
C LEU A 118 -8.23 -14.40 -15.21
N VAL A 119 -7.07 -15.04 -15.05
CA VAL A 119 -5.85 -14.70 -15.82
C VAL A 119 -6.06 -14.97 -17.32
N GLU A 120 -6.69 -16.09 -17.68
CA GLU A 120 -7.06 -16.38 -19.07
C GLU A 120 -7.99 -15.31 -19.65
N MET A 121 -8.98 -14.85 -18.88
CA MET A 121 -9.86 -13.76 -19.28
C MET A 121 -9.09 -12.45 -19.49
N GLN A 122 -8.22 -12.06 -18.56
CA GLN A 122 -7.40 -10.84 -18.71
C GLN A 122 -6.48 -10.90 -19.93
N GLU A 123 -5.90 -12.06 -20.22
CA GLU A 123 -5.06 -12.24 -21.41
C GLU A 123 -5.90 -12.20 -22.70
N MET A 124 -7.13 -12.73 -22.69
CA MET A 124 -8.07 -12.56 -23.81
C MET A 124 -8.43 -11.08 -24.04
N GLU A 125 -8.72 -10.32 -22.98
CA GLU A 125 -9.02 -8.88 -23.07
C GLU A 125 -7.86 -8.11 -23.70
N LYS A 126 -6.63 -8.35 -23.24
CA LYS A 126 -5.42 -7.74 -23.78
C LYS A 126 -5.21 -8.09 -25.25
N ASN A 127 -5.41 -9.36 -25.62
CA ASN A 127 -5.28 -9.81 -27.01
C ASN A 127 -6.36 -9.19 -27.92
N LEU A 128 -7.58 -8.98 -27.40
CA LEU A 128 -8.65 -8.31 -28.14
C LEU A 128 -8.31 -6.84 -28.38
N LEU A 129 -7.84 -6.11 -27.37
CA LEU A 129 -7.38 -4.72 -27.53
C LEU A 129 -6.26 -4.64 -28.57
N LEU A 130 -5.24 -5.51 -28.48
CA LEU A 130 -4.15 -5.56 -29.44
C LEU A 130 -4.62 -5.84 -30.88
N LYS A 131 -5.62 -6.71 -31.05
CA LYS A 131 -6.18 -7.03 -32.37
C LYS A 131 -6.89 -5.81 -32.96
N VAL A 132 -7.66 -5.11 -32.14
CA VAL A 132 -8.44 -3.95 -32.55
C VAL A 132 -7.56 -2.74 -32.85
N THR A 133 -6.50 -2.50 -32.08
CA THR A 133 -5.53 -1.43 -32.37
C THR A 133 -4.74 -1.69 -33.65
N LYS A 134 -4.50 -2.97 -34.02
CA LYS A 134 -3.76 -3.35 -35.23
C LYS A 134 -4.63 -3.43 -36.49
N ASP A 135 -5.94 -3.51 -36.33
CA ASP A 135 -6.88 -3.58 -37.45
C ASP A 135 -7.21 -2.16 -37.94
N PRO A 136 -7.02 -1.85 -39.24
CA PRO A 136 -7.25 -0.51 -39.76
C PRO A 136 -8.71 -0.04 -39.63
N VAL A 137 -9.68 -0.97 -39.72
CA VAL A 137 -11.10 -0.67 -39.51
C VAL A 137 -11.37 -0.48 -38.02
N GLY A 138 -10.73 -1.28 -37.17
CA GLY A 138 -10.82 -1.13 -35.72
C GLY A 138 -10.29 0.22 -35.21
N ALA A 139 -9.20 0.72 -35.79
CA ALA A 139 -8.63 2.02 -35.50
C ALA A 139 -9.49 3.19 -36.03
N GLU A 140 -10.04 3.06 -37.24
CA GLU A 140 -10.94 4.07 -37.82
C GLU A 140 -12.24 4.23 -37.00
N LEU A 141 -12.73 3.13 -36.43
CA LEU A 141 -13.93 3.10 -35.60
C LEU A 141 -13.66 3.38 -34.10
N ASN A 142 -12.41 3.68 -33.71
CA ASN A 142 -11.98 3.93 -32.33
C ASN A 142 -12.39 2.82 -31.32
N LEU A 143 -12.48 1.58 -31.79
CA LEU A 143 -12.98 0.45 -31.00
C LEU A 143 -12.10 0.10 -29.79
N GLU A 144 -10.84 0.54 -29.77
CA GLU A 144 -9.96 0.35 -28.61
C GLU A 144 -10.48 1.11 -27.39
N GLU A 145 -10.91 2.36 -27.57
CA GLU A 145 -11.41 3.20 -26.49
C GLU A 145 -12.74 2.64 -25.95
N ASP A 146 -13.63 2.24 -26.85
CA ASP A 146 -14.91 1.61 -26.51
C ASP A 146 -14.73 0.29 -25.73
N LEU A 147 -13.83 -0.59 -26.19
CA LEU A 147 -13.54 -1.84 -25.49
C LEU A 147 -12.86 -1.61 -24.14
N ARG A 148 -11.95 -0.62 -24.06
CA ARG A 148 -11.30 -0.24 -22.81
C ARG A 148 -12.32 0.32 -21.81
N ASP A 149 -13.30 1.09 -22.27
CA ASP A 149 -14.40 1.56 -21.44
C ASP A 149 -15.28 0.40 -20.95
N ILE A 150 -15.61 -0.55 -21.84
CA ILE A 150 -16.35 -1.77 -21.48
C ILE A 150 -15.60 -2.57 -20.42
N PHE A 151 -14.32 -2.89 -20.61
CA PHE A 151 -13.54 -3.64 -19.60
C PHE A 151 -13.38 -2.89 -18.28
N LYS A 152 -13.36 -1.55 -18.32
CA LYS A 152 -13.27 -0.72 -17.12
C LYS A 152 -14.60 -0.59 -16.36
N ASN A 153 -15.72 -0.57 -17.08
CA ASN A 153 -17.06 -0.30 -16.55
C ASN A 153 -17.95 -1.53 -16.45
N ASP A 154 -17.52 -2.69 -16.94
CA ASP A 154 -18.19 -3.98 -16.71
C ASP A 154 -18.06 -4.36 -15.23
N ARG A 155 -18.96 -3.75 -14.44
CA ARG A 155 -19.06 -3.89 -12.99
C ARG A 155 -19.50 -5.28 -12.56
N HIS A 156 -19.75 -6.23 -13.47
CA HIS A 156 -20.30 -7.52 -13.07
C HIS A 156 -19.30 -8.36 -12.25
N CYS A 157 -17.99 -8.11 -12.41
CA CYS A 157 -16.93 -8.78 -11.64
C CYS A 157 -16.13 -7.86 -10.71
N ALA A 158 -16.21 -6.53 -10.88
CA ALA A 158 -15.38 -5.56 -10.15
C ALA A 158 -16.14 -4.68 -9.13
N ASP A 159 -17.44 -4.88 -8.93
CA ASP A 159 -18.16 -4.10 -7.93
C ASP A 159 -17.79 -4.52 -6.49
N LEU A 160 -17.09 -3.64 -5.79
CA LEU A 160 -16.83 -3.71 -4.35
C LEU A 160 -18.15 -3.76 -3.54
N LEU A 161 -19.31 -3.52 -4.14
CA LEU A 161 -20.63 -3.71 -3.53
C LEU A 161 -21.22 -5.12 -3.72
N ASN A 162 -20.51 -6.04 -4.37
CA ASN A 162 -20.73 -7.49 -4.22
C ASN A 162 -20.28 -8.02 -2.84
N MET A 163 -20.25 -7.12 -1.84
CA MET A 163 -20.05 -7.37 -0.41
C MET A 163 -21.22 -8.10 0.23
N ASP A 164 -22.35 -8.27 -0.46
CA ASP A 164 -23.49 -9.04 0.08
C ASP A 164 -23.07 -10.49 0.35
N LYS A 165 -22.27 -11.09 -0.54
CA LYS A 165 -21.71 -12.44 -0.33
C LYS A 165 -20.60 -12.48 0.73
N TYR A 166 -19.77 -11.44 0.82
CA TYR A 166 -18.75 -11.31 1.86
C TYR A 166 -19.37 -11.17 3.25
N TRP A 167 -20.38 -10.30 3.40
CA TRP A 167 -21.15 -10.14 4.64
C TRP A 167 -21.96 -11.38 4.98
N GLN A 168 -22.53 -12.08 3.99
CA GLN A 168 -23.19 -13.37 4.21
C GLN A 168 -22.20 -14.44 4.70
N LEU A 169 -21.00 -14.52 4.12
CA LEU A 169 -19.93 -15.40 4.59
C LEU A 169 -19.46 -15.03 5.99
N GLN A 170 -19.28 -13.75 6.28
CA GLN A 170 -18.87 -13.26 7.60
C GLN A 170 -19.95 -13.49 8.66
N ALA A 171 -21.23 -13.30 8.33
CA ALA A 171 -22.37 -13.63 9.18
C ALA A 171 -22.46 -15.14 9.42
N THR A 172 -22.20 -15.95 8.39
CA THR A 172 -22.15 -17.41 8.50
C THR A 172 -21.00 -17.84 9.40
N LEU A 173 -19.80 -17.30 9.21
CA LEU A 173 -18.62 -17.56 10.05
C LEU A 173 -18.89 -17.20 11.52
N GLN A 174 -19.52 -16.06 11.78
CA GLN A 174 -19.93 -15.64 13.14
C GLN A 174 -20.97 -16.59 13.74
N LYS A 175 -21.93 -17.07 12.94
CA LYS A 175 -22.92 -18.06 13.38
C LYS A 175 -22.26 -19.39 13.73
N HIS A 176 -21.28 -19.84 12.95
CA HIS A 176 -20.50 -21.04 13.23
C HIS A 176 -19.63 -20.87 14.48
N LYS A 177 -18.97 -19.72 14.66
CA LYS A 177 -18.19 -19.40 15.86
C LYS A 177 -19.04 -19.41 17.13
N ARG A 178 -20.26 -18.85 17.09
CA ARG A 178 -21.21 -18.90 18.21
C ARG A 178 -21.62 -20.32 18.55
N LYS A 179 -21.95 -21.14 17.54
CA LYS A 179 -22.27 -22.57 17.75
C LYS A 179 -21.10 -23.32 18.39
N TYR A 180 -19.87 -23.06 17.94
CA TYR A 180 -18.66 -23.65 18.52
C TYR A 180 -18.50 -23.29 20.00
N ILE A 181 -18.66 -22.01 20.36
CA ILE A 181 -18.61 -21.54 21.75
C ILE A 181 -19.71 -22.20 22.60
N THR A 182 -20.94 -22.30 22.08
CA THR A 182 -22.05 -22.96 22.79
C THR A 182 -21.76 -24.44 23.02
N ILE A 183 -21.20 -25.14 22.03
CA ILE A 183 -20.80 -26.54 22.16
C ILE A 183 -19.69 -26.70 23.20
N GLN A 184 -18.69 -25.81 23.21
CA GLN A 184 -17.65 -25.79 24.25
C GLN A 184 -18.23 -25.58 25.66
N GLN A 185 -19.18 -24.65 25.83
CA GLN A 185 -19.84 -24.39 27.12
C GLN A 185 -20.69 -25.58 27.59
N LEU A 186 -21.41 -26.24 26.68
CA LEU A 186 -22.21 -27.43 27.02
C LEU A 186 -21.34 -28.62 27.40
N LEU A 187 -20.18 -28.79 26.75
CA LEU A 187 -19.20 -29.82 27.12
C LEU A 187 -18.57 -29.55 28.49
N HIS A 188 -18.34 -28.28 28.83
CA HIS A 188 -17.80 -27.89 30.14
C HIS A 188 -18.80 -28.10 31.28
N ASN A 189 -20.09 -27.88 31.04
CA ASN A 189 -21.16 -28.04 32.05
C ASN A 189 -21.63 -29.50 32.26
N GLN A 190 -21.05 -30.46 31.54
CA GLN A 190 -21.35 -31.90 31.67
C GLN A 190 -20.27 -32.69 32.43
N ILE A 191 -19.23 -32.00 32.93
CA ILE A 191 -18.20 -32.52 33.85
C ILE A 191 -18.46 -31.92 35.22
#